data_AF-A0ABD0NS16-F1
#
_entry.id   AF-A0ABD0NS16-F1
#
_cell.length_a   1.000
_cell.length_b   1.000
_cell.length_c   1.000
_cell.angle_alpha   90.00
_cell.angle_beta   90.00
_cell.angle_gamma   90.00
#
_symmetry.space_group_name_H-M   'P 1'
#
loop_
_entity.id
_entity.type
_entity.pdbx_description
1 polymer ?
#
loop_
_entity_poly.entity_id
_entity_poly.type
_entity_poly.pdbx_seq_one_letter_code
_entity_poly.pdbx_strand_id
1 'polypeptide(L)'
;FPSHITDVSEEAKDLIQRLICSRERRLGQHGIEEFKKHPFFSGIDWENIRNTEAPYIPDVSSPSDTSNFDVDDDVLKNPDIAPPVSHTGFTGQHLPFVGFTYTTDSCFSDRGSVRRVALADGGAGEDLQDGGLQVEAFEKRIRCLEQEKQELNRKLQ
;
A
#
# COMPACT_ATOMS: atom_id res chain seq x y z
N PHE A 1 22.48 1.37 31.50
CA PHE A 1 23.27 0.96 30.33
C PHE A 1 24.27 -0.11 30.75
N PRO A 2 24.55 -1.12 29.91
CA PRO A 2 25.56 -2.14 30.22
C PRO A 2 26.90 -1.48 30.56
N SER A 3 27.51 -1.90 31.68
CA SER A 3 28.64 -1.20 32.30
C SER A 3 29.92 -1.19 31.46
N HIS A 4 30.05 -2.10 30.49
CA HIS A 4 31.22 -2.24 29.63
C HIS A 4 31.09 -1.51 28.28
N ILE A 5 29.95 -0.87 28.00
CA ILE A 5 29.69 -0.17 26.74
C ILE A 5 29.93 1.32 26.95
N THR A 6 30.87 1.89 26.20
CA THR A 6 31.30 3.31 26.32
C THR A 6 31.16 4.12 25.05
N ASP A 7 30.77 3.50 23.94
CA ASP A 7 30.67 4.06 22.58
C ASP A 7 29.27 4.61 22.23
N VAL A 8 28.37 4.70 23.22
CA VAL A 8 27.04 5.28 23.07
C VAL A 8 27.03 6.70 23.66
N SER A 9 26.58 7.69 22.88
CA SER A 9 26.50 9.08 23.33
C SER A 9 25.49 9.28 24.47
N GLU A 10 25.68 10.32 25.27
CA GLU A 10 24.75 10.63 26.37
C GLU A 10 23.37 11.03 25.86
N GLU A 11 23.29 11.68 24.69
CA GLU A 11 22.02 12.03 24.04
C GLU A 11 21.24 10.78 23.62
N ALA A 12 21.93 9.75 23.11
CA ALA A 12 21.31 8.47 22.79
C ALA A 12 20.80 7.78 24.05
N LYS A 13 21.59 7.81 25.13
CA LYS A 13 21.20 7.25 26.43
C LYS A 13 19.98 7.95 27.01
N ASP A 14 19.93 9.28 26.96
CA ASP A 14 18.78 10.09 27.41
C ASP A 14 17.52 9.75 26.61
N LEU A 15 17.63 9.68 25.27
CA LEU A 15 16.49 9.30 24.43
C LEU A 15 15.92 7.93 24.82
N ILE A 16 16.79 6.92 24.95
CA ILE A 16 16.40 5.57 25.35
C ILE A 16 15.75 5.58 26.75
N GLN A 17 16.31 6.32 27.71
CA GLN A 17 15.73 6.44 29.06
C GLN A 17 14.37 7.12 29.06
N ARG A 18 14.11 8.06 28.14
CA ARG A 18 12.82 8.73 27.99
C ARG A 18 11.83 7.97 27.10
N LEU A 19 12.23 6.83 26.53
CA LEU A 19 11.34 5.90 25.86
C LEU A 19 11.02 4.70 26.77
N ILE A 20 12.05 4.11 27.37
CA ILE A 20 11.98 2.98 28.29
C ILE A 20 11.84 3.50 29.73
N CYS A 21 10.70 4.14 29.99
CA CYS A 21 10.32 4.66 31.31
C CYS A 21 8.82 4.49 31.57
N SER A 22 8.36 5.01 32.70
CA SER A 22 6.92 5.14 32.98
C SER A 22 6.25 6.05 31.94
N ARG A 23 4.95 5.85 31.74
CA ARG A 23 4.18 6.57 30.70
C ARG A 23 4.21 8.09 30.90
N GLU A 24 4.27 8.57 32.14
CA GLU A 24 4.21 10.00 32.50
C GLU A 24 5.45 10.75 32.03
N ARG A 25 6.58 10.05 31.92
CA ARG A 25 7.87 10.60 31.50
C ARG A 25 8.20 10.28 30.04
N ARG A 26 7.38 9.44 29.39
CA ARG A 26 7.68 8.94 28.05
C ARG A 26 7.48 10.04 27.02
N LEU A 27 8.42 10.18 26.09
CA LEU A 27 8.29 11.09 24.95
C LEU A 27 7.15 10.63 24.01
N GLY A 28 6.57 11.60 23.30
CA GLY A 28 5.49 11.39 22.33
C GLY A 28 4.09 11.66 22.87
N GLN A 29 3.94 12.11 24.13
CA GLN A 29 2.64 12.45 24.71
C GLN A 29 1.97 13.61 23.97
N HIS A 30 2.76 14.58 23.50
CA HIS A 30 2.29 15.72 22.72
C HIS A 30 2.69 15.60 21.23
N GLY A 31 2.85 14.37 20.75
CA GLY A 31 3.21 14.09 19.36
C GLY A 31 4.71 14.19 19.07
N ILE A 32 5.05 14.31 17.79
CA ILE A 32 6.43 14.15 17.30
C ILE A 32 7.37 15.32 17.65
N GLU A 33 6.83 16.48 17.99
CA GLU A 33 7.62 17.70 18.28
C GLU A 33 8.60 17.53 19.43
N GLU A 34 8.30 16.65 20.38
CA GLU A 34 9.21 16.29 21.47
C GLU A 34 10.47 15.57 20.95
N PHE A 35 10.32 14.75 19.91
CA PHE A 35 11.43 14.07 19.25
C PHE A 35 12.24 15.05 18.38
N LYS A 36 11.56 15.91 17.60
CA LYS A 36 12.25 16.90 16.75
C LYS A 36 13.17 17.83 17.54
N LYS A 37 12.83 18.13 18.79
CA LYS A 37 13.60 18.99 19.71
C LYS A 37 14.65 18.23 20.53
N HIS A 38 14.67 16.89 20.48
CA HIS A 38 15.58 16.09 21.29
C HIS A 38 17.02 16.18 20.75
N PRO A 39 18.05 16.40 21.60
CA PRO A 39 19.45 16.58 21.15
C PRO A 39 20.01 15.45 20.29
N PHE A 40 19.55 14.21 20.53
CA PHE A 40 19.92 13.06 19.70
C PHE A 40 19.63 13.24 18.20
N PHE A 41 18.57 13.98 17.85
CA PHE A 41 18.20 14.25 16.46
C PHE A 41 18.66 15.64 15.98
N SER A 42 19.63 16.26 16.68
CA SER A 42 20.22 17.53 16.26
C SER A 42 20.82 17.40 14.86
N GLY A 43 20.46 18.33 13.96
CA GLY A 43 20.92 18.34 12.57
C GLY A 43 20.07 17.54 11.59
N ILE A 44 19.05 16.80 12.06
CA ILE A 44 18.08 16.14 11.16
C ILE A 44 17.12 17.18 10.57
N ASP A 45 17.11 17.28 9.24
CA ASP A 45 16.07 17.99 8.50
C ASP A 45 14.85 17.09 8.35
N TRP A 46 13.89 17.22 9.28
CA TRP A 46 12.68 16.41 9.32
C TRP A 46 11.76 16.57 8.12
N GLU A 47 11.77 17.74 7.47
CA GLU A 47 10.91 18.04 6.33
C GLU A 47 11.49 17.43 5.04
N ASN A 48 12.82 17.29 4.96
CA ASN A 48 13.52 16.75 3.78
C ASN A 48 14.11 15.34 3.96
N ILE A 49 13.92 14.69 5.12
CA ILE A 49 14.54 13.40 5.47
C ILE A 49 14.34 12.28 4.43
N ARG A 50 13.25 12.31 3.65
CA ARG A 50 12.97 11.29 2.62
C ARG A 50 13.76 11.51 1.32
N ASN A 51 14.30 12.71 1.12
CA ASN A 51 15.06 13.08 -0.07
C ASN A 51 16.57 13.09 0.17
N THR A 52 17.02 12.90 1.42
CA THR A 52 18.45 12.75 1.74
C THR A 52 18.93 11.36 1.36
N GLU A 53 20.20 11.24 0.99
CA GLU A 53 20.82 9.94 0.74
C GLU A 53 20.77 9.07 2.01
N ALA A 54 20.25 7.84 1.86
CA ALA A 54 20.20 6.90 2.97
C ALA A 54 21.60 6.37 3.28
N PRO A 55 21.94 6.15 4.57
CA PRO A 55 23.26 5.64 4.95
C PRO A 55 23.50 4.18 4.51
N TYR A 56 22.45 3.48 4.11
CA TYR A 56 22.51 2.10 3.63
C TYR A 56 21.53 1.92 2.47
N ILE A 57 22.02 1.30 1.39
CA ILE A 57 21.23 0.89 0.23
C ILE A 57 21.27 -0.64 0.20
N PRO A 58 20.13 -1.34 0.33
CA PRO A 58 20.12 -2.80 0.33
C PRO A 58 20.46 -3.36 -1.05
N ASP A 59 21.24 -4.43 -1.07
CA ASP A 59 21.48 -5.20 -2.29
C ASP A 59 20.23 -6.02 -2.63
N VAL A 60 19.75 -5.88 -3.86
CA VAL A 60 18.57 -6.59 -4.38
C VAL A 60 18.92 -7.17 -5.74
N SER A 61 18.87 -8.49 -5.86
CA SER A 61 19.25 -9.21 -7.07
C SER A 61 18.14 -9.26 -8.13
N SER A 62 16.87 -9.19 -7.70
CA SER A 62 15.70 -9.22 -8.58
C SER A 62 14.45 -8.63 -7.89
N PRO A 63 13.38 -8.28 -8.63
CA PRO A 63 12.15 -7.77 -8.03
C PRO A 63 11.43 -8.72 -7.05
N SER A 64 11.76 -10.02 -7.11
CA SER A 64 11.20 -11.06 -6.23
C SER A 64 12.24 -11.61 -5.24
N ASP A 65 13.35 -10.92 -5.04
CA ASP A 65 14.40 -11.33 -4.11
C ASP A 65 13.91 -11.28 -2.66
N THR A 66 14.02 -12.41 -1.96
CA THR A 66 13.64 -12.56 -0.55
C THR A 66 14.84 -12.72 0.39
N SER A 67 16.07 -12.52 -0.09
CA SER A 67 17.31 -12.73 0.69
C SER A 67 17.51 -11.75 1.84
N ASN A 68 16.88 -10.57 1.78
CA ASN A 68 16.89 -9.58 2.85
C ASN A 68 15.88 -9.91 3.99
N PHE A 69 15.24 -11.08 3.94
CA PHE A 69 14.30 -11.56 4.95
C PHE A 69 14.77 -12.91 5.52
N ASP A 70 14.64 -13.08 6.82
CA ASP A 70 14.80 -14.39 7.46
C ASP A 70 13.55 -15.23 7.17
N VAL A 71 13.70 -16.33 6.44
CA VAL A 71 12.59 -17.23 6.09
C VAL A 71 12.61 -18.43 7.04
N ASP A 72 11.71 -18.43 8.02
CA ASP A 72 11.45 -19.58 8.88
C ASP A 72 10.47 -20.54 8.18
N ASP A 73 10.97 -21.63 7.61
CA ASP A 73 10.18 -22.66 6.93
C ASP A 73 9.07 -23.29 7.80
N ASP A 74 9.21 -23.20 9.13
CA ASP A 74 8.25 -23.76 10.09
C ASP A 74 6.96 -22.94 10.27
N VAL A 75 6.94 -21.67 9.84
CA VAL A 75 5.76 -20.79 9.95
C VAL A 75 4.75 -21.03 8.81
N LEU A 76 5.20 -21.57 7.68
CA LEU A 76 4.35 -21.87 6.53
C LEU A 76 3.47 -23.12 6.73
N LYS A 77 3.65 -23.84 7.84
CA LYS A 77 2.72 -24.87 8.30
C LYS A 77 1.51 -24.18 8.92
N ASN A 78 0.68 -23.58 8.08
CA ASN A 78 -0.63 -23.12 8.51
C ASN A 78 -1.38 -24.38 8.99
N PRO A 79 -1.75 -24.51 10.28
CA PRO A 79 -2.65 -25.57 10.67
C PRO A 79 -3.93 -25.37 9.84
N ASP A 80 -4.46 -26.43 9.22
CA ASP A 80 -5.69 -26.35 8.43
C ASP A 80 -6.82 -25.75 9.27
N ILE A 81 -7.05 -24.43 9.17
CA ILE A 81 -8.15 -23.76 9.83
C ILE A 81 -9.38 -24.07 9.00
N ALA A 82 -10.16 -25.06 9.45
CA ALA A 82 -11.42 -25.40 8.82
C ALA A 82 -12.39 -24.19 8.92
N PRO A 83 -13.18 -23.92 7.87
CA PRO A 83 -14.23 -22.92 7.95
C PRO A 83 -15.23 -23.30 9.06
N PRO A 84 -15.81 -22.31 9.76
CA PRO A 84 -16.82 -22.57 10.77
C PRO A 84 -18.03 -23.31 10.15
N VAL A 85 -18.68 -24.14 10.97
CA VAL A 85 -19.83 -24.95 10.55
C VAL A 85 -20.91 -24.09 9.90
N SER A 86 -21.45 -24.57 8.77
CA SER A 86 -22.51 -23.88 8.06
C SER A 86 -23.85 -24.06 8.79
N HIS A 87 -24.59 -22.97 9.00
CA HIS A 87 -25.97 -23.01 9.48
C HIS A 87 -26.92 -22.71 8.33
N THR A 88 -28.16 -23.21 8.39
CA THR A 88 -29.19 -23.01 7.35
C THR A 88 -29.78 -21.60 7.33
N GLY A 89 -29.51 -20.78 8.35
CA GLY A 89 -29.93 -19.38 8.45
C GLY A 89 -28.82 -18.38 8.08
N PHE A 90 -29.10 -17.08 8.26
CA PHE A 90 -28.08 -16.04 8.11
C PHE A 90 -26.96 -16.26 9.14
N THR A 91 -25.77 -16.61 8.65
CA THR A 91 -24.63 -16.91 9.51
C THR A 91 -23.82 -15.68 9.90
N GLY A 92 -23.91 -14.59 9.11
CA GLY A 92 -23.12 -13.38 9.30
C GLY A 92 -21.60 -13.57 9.24
N GLN A 93 -21.12 -14.75 8.82
CA GLN A 93 -19.70 -15.14 8.90
C GLN A 93 -18.76 -14.19 8.13
N HIS A 94 -19.27 -13.53 7.09
CA HIS A 94 -18.48 -12.59 6.29
C HIS A 94 -18.66 -11.11 6.70
N LEU A 95 -19.54 -10.79 7.65
CA LEU A 95 -19.72 -9.41 8.12
C LEU A 95 -18.43 -8.77 8.67
N PRO A 96 -17.52 -9.50 9.36
CA PRO A 96 -16.24 -8.93 9.80
C PRO A 96 -15.33 -8.43 8.67
N PHE A 97 -15.59 -8.83 7.41
CA PHE A 97 -14.77 -8.45 6.26
C PHE A 97 -15.42 -7.38 5.36
N VAL A 98 -16.62 -6.89 5.73
CA VAL A 98 -17.26 -5.79 4.98
C VAL A 98 -16.41 -4.52 5.13
N GLY A 99 -16.08 -3.87 4.01
CA GLY A 99 -15.18 -2.71 3.98
C GLY A 99 -13.69 -3.07 3.92
N PHE A 100 -13.33 -4.35 3.89
CA PHE A 100 -11.93 -4.77 3.75
C PHE A 100 -11.37 -4.51 2.34
N THR A 101 -12.20 -4.72 1.30
CA THR A 101 -11.77 -4.58 -0.09
C THR A 101 -11.38 -3.15 -0.41
N TYR A 102 -10.14 -2.96 -0.87
CA TYR A 102 -9.60 -1.68 -1.30
C TYR A 102 -8.99 -1.80 -2.70
N THR A 103 -9.08 -0.74 -3.50
CA THR A 103 -8.45 -0.64 -4.81
C THR A 103 -7.87 0.75 -4.97
N THR A 104 -6.54 0.87 -4.98
CA THR A 104 -5.82 2.15 -4.87
C THR A 104 -6.28 3.20 -5.88
N ASP A 105 -6.40 2.79 -7.15
CA ASP A 105 -6.68 3.71 -8.26
C ASP A 105 -8.17 3.80 -8.63
N SER A 106 -9.06 3.34 -7.73
CA SER A 106 -10.50 3.43 -7.94
C SER A 106 -11.07 4.73 -7.35
N CYS A 107 -11.89 5.44 -8.14
CA CYS A 107 -12.66 6.60 -7.66
C CYS A 107 -13.75 6.23 -6.65
N PHE A 108 -14.07 4.94 -6.53
CA PHE A 108 -15.00 4.38 -5.55
C PHE A 108 -14.31 3.79 -4.32
N SER A 109 -12.97 3.83 -4.26
CA SER A 109 -12.25 3.46 -3.04
C SER A 109 -12.49 4.49 -1.93
N ASP A 110 -12.15 4.13 -0.69
CA ASP A 110 -12.25 5.05 0.45
C ASP A 110 -11.41 6.33 0.30
N ARG A 111 -10.38 6.30 -0.56
CA ARG A 111 -9.56 7.47 -0.91
C ARG A 111 -10.01 8.17 -2.20
N GLY A 112 -10.96 7.55 -2.91
CA GLY A 112 -11.50 8.03 -4.17
C GLY A 112 -12.39 9.26 -3.98
N SER A 113 -12.58 10.00 -5.07
CA SER A 113 -13.56 11.08 -5.13
C SER A 113 -14.34 10.98 -6.43
N VAL A 114 -15.64 10.70 -6.30
CA VAL A 114 -16.58 10.57 -7.42
C VAL A 114 -16.74 11.90 -8.19
N ARG A 115 -16.38 13.04 -7.58
CA ARG A 115 -16.39 14.35 -8.25
C ARG A 115 -15.50 14.43 -9.49
N ARG A 116 -14.46 13.58 -9.60
CA ARG A 116 -13.59 13.51 -10.79
C ARG A 116 -14.28 12.90 -12.01
N VAL A 117 -15.34 12.10 -11.81
CA VAL A 117 -16.06 11.45 -12.92
C VAL A 117 -17.08 12.42 -13.56
N ALA A 118 -17.71 13.29 -12.77
CA ALA A 118 -18.72 14.23 -13.27
C ALA A 118 -18.15 15.40 -14.11
N LEU A 119 -16.84 15.69 -14.02
CA LEU A 119 -16.19 16.73 -14.82
C LEU A 119 -15.55 16.17 -16.11
N ALA A 120 -15.33 14.86 -16.21
CA ALA A 120 -14.84 14.22 -17.43
C ALA A 120 -15.90 14.18 -18.55
N ASP A 121 -17.18 14.41 -18.22
CA ASP A 121 -18.28 14.55 -19.17
C ASP A 121 -18.48 16.01 -19.65
N GLY A 122 -17.60 16.94 -19.25
CA GLY A 122 -17.75 18.37 -19.48
C GLY A 122 -16.45 19.12 -19.82
N GLY A 123 -15.81 18.76 -20.94
CA GLY A 123 -15.03 19.66 -21.83
C GLY A 123 -13.81 20.44 -21.30
N ALA A 124 -12.64 20.09 -21.89
CA ALA A 124 -11.53 20.94 -22.37
C ALA A 124 -10.12 20.74 -21.72
N GLY A 125 -9.24 20.06 -22.48
CA GLY A 125 -7.75 20.13 -22.48
C GLY A 125 -7.03 19.55 -21.25
N GLU A 126 -5.95 18.75 -21.31
CA GLU A 126 -5.00 18.26 -22.31
C GLU A 126 -4.40 16.93 -21.75
N ASP A 127 -3.81 16.10 -22.63
CA ASP A 127 -2.85 15.01 -22.37
C ASP A 127 -3.29 13.62 -21.86
N LEU A 128 -4.07 12.88 -22.66
CA LEU A 128 -4.15 11.40 -22.61
C LEU A 128 -4.18 10.82 -24.04
N GLN A 129 -3.03 10.84 -24.72
CA GLN A 129 -2.91 10.40 -26.12
C GLN A 129 -2.86 8.86 -26.31
N ASP A 130 -2.74 8.06 -25.25
CA ASP A 130 -2.51 6.61 -25.36
C ASP A 130 -3.80 5.75 -25.33
N GLY A 131 -4.86 6.21 -24.64
CA GLY A 131 -6.09 5.43 -24.47
C GLY A 131 -7.04 5.44 -25.68
N GLY A 132 -7.01 6.51 -26.51
CA GLY A 132 -7.94 6.67 -27.63
C GLY A 132 -7.68 5.68 -28.78
N LEU A 133 -6.41 5.35 -29.04
CA LEU A 133 -6.02 4.42 -30.11
C LEU A 133 -6.47 2.99 -29.83
N GLN A 134 -6.42 2.55 -28.56
CA GLN A 134 -6.91 1.22 -28.17
C GLN A 134 -8.43 1.10 -28.32
N VAL A 135 -9.19 2.11 -27.88
CA VAL A 135 -10.67 2.10 -27.99
C VAL A 135 -11.09 2.02 -29.46
N GLU A 136 -10.47 2.81 -30.34
CA GLU A 136 -10.80 2.79 -31.77
C GLU A 136 -10.45 1.45 -32.44
N ALA A 137 -9.37 0.79 -32.01
CA ALA A 137 -8.98 -0.53 -32.49
C ALA A 137 -9.99 -1.61 -32.07
N PHE A 138 -10.48 -1.58 -30.82
CA PHE A 138 -11.48 -2.51 -30.33
C PHE A 138 -12.83 -2.32 -31.03
N GLU A 139 -13.27 -1.08 -31.25
CA GLU A 139 -14.52 -0.82 -31.98
C GLU A 139 -14.48 -1.31 -33.44
N LYS A 140 -13.35 -1.10 -34.14
CA LYS A 140 -13.16 -1.63 -35.49
C LYS A 140 -13.21 -3.16 -35.49
N ARG A 141 -12.61 -3.80 -34.49
CA ARG A 141 -12.62 -5.27 -34.36
C ARG A 141 -14.03 -5.81 -34.11
N ILE A 142 -14.82 -5.15 -33.25
CA ILE A 142 -16.22 -5.52 -32.98
C ILE A 142 -17.05 -5.46 -34.27
N ARG A 143 -16.95 -4.37 -35.04
CA ARG A 143 -17.68 -4.23 -36.31
C ARG A 143 -17.34 -5.33 -37.33
N CYS A 144 -16.07 -5.68 -37.47
CA CYS A 144 -15.66 -6.77 -38.35
C CYS A 144 -16.23 -8.13 -37.91
N LEU A 145 -16.18 -8.42 -36.60
CA LEU A 145 -16.70 -9.68 -36.06
C LEU A 145 -18.23 -9.78 -36.19
N GLU A 146 -18.95 -8.67 -36.07
CA GLU A 146 -20.39 -8.63 -36.30
C GLU A 146 -20.76 -8.90 -37.77
N GLN A 147 -20.00 -8.36 -38.72
CA GLN A 147 -20.19 -8.66 -40.14
C GLN A 147 -19.88 -10.11 -40.48
N GLU A 148 -18.78 -10.66 -39.96
CA GLU A 148 -18.41 -12.07 -40.15
C GLU A 148 -19.48 -13.00 -39.56
N LYS A 149 -19.99 -12.68 -38.36
CA LYS A 149 -21.10 -13.41 -37.73
C LYS A 149 -22.37 -13.38 -38.57
N GLN A 150 -22.70 -12.25 -39.20
CA GLN A 150 -23.86 -12.15 -40.08
C GLN A 150 -23.66 -12.98 -41.36
N GLU A 151 -22.47 -12.96 -41.94
CA GLU A 151 -22.14 -13.73 -43.14
C GLU A 151 -22.17 -15.24 -42.86
N LEU A 152 -21.61 -15.68 -41.74
CA LEU A 152 -21.64 -17.08 -41.31
C LEU A 152 -23.07 -17.56 -41.05
N ASN A 153 -23.91 -16.76 -40.38
CA ASN A 153 -25.33 -17.11 -40.19
C ASN A 153 -26.07 -17.26 -41.52
N ARG A 154 -25.76 -16.41 -42.51
CA ARG A 154 -26.37 -16.52 -43.85
C ARG A 154 -25.89 -17.77 -44.60
N LYS A 155 -24.67 -18.24 -44.35
CA LYS A 155 -24.13 -19.48 -44.94
C LYS A 155 -24.64 -20.76 -44.27
N LEU A 156 -25.30 -20.64 -43.11
CA LEU A 156 -25.83 -21.76 -42.33
C LEU A 156 -27.34 -22.03 -42.59
N GLN A 157 -28.00 -21.16 -43.36
CA GLN A 157 -29.34 -21.36 -43.93
C GLN A 157 -29.25 -21.88 -45.36
#